data_AF-A0A4E0RQY8-F1
#
_entry.id   AF-A0A4E0RQY8-F1
#
_cell.length_a   1.000
_cell.length_b   1.000
_cell.length_c   1.000
_cell.angle_alpha   90.00
_cell.angle_beta   90.00
_cell.angle_gamma   90.00
#
_symmetry.space_group_name_H-M   'P 1'
#
loop_
_entity.id
_entity.type
_entity.pdbx_description
1 polymer ?
#
loop_
_entity_poly.entity_id
_entity_poly.type
_entity_poly.pdbx_seq_one_letter_code
_entity_poly.pdbx_strand_id
1 'polypeptide(L)'
;MKKINALLFNQGGKCFYCNAVLDISEASIDHVIPRAKGGTDDVYNLVVCCKYANHAFADYSPKHKMTVIKQLCCFSSGCQKIFPREEEIIKPPTENAQVAELEKQVQSTKTQLAELETKMQSSKTQSDISLAYRLLCQAVKSLEDSGEEATNSTVKKKMLALNPLFNETDYGFKQFNKFLLQALHEEIVTLRHHKTNGNYIVSCVKG
;
A
#
# COMPACT_ATOMS: atom_id res chain seq x y z
N MET A 1 -1.15 -16.13 -15.56
CA MET A 1 -1.02 -14.78 -14.95
C MET A 1 -0.04 -13.95 -15.78
N LYS A 2 -0.29 -12.66 -16.00
CA LYS A 2 0.64 -11.80 -16.77
C LYS A 2 1.96 -11.66 -16.00
N LYS A 3 3.12 -11.83 -16.67
CA LYS A 3 4.48 -11.82 -16.10
C LYS A 3 4.74 -10.59 -15.20
N ILE A 4 4.21 -9.44 -15.61
CA ILE A 4 4.31 -8.17 -14.87
C ILE A 4 3.63 -8.20 -13.50
N ASN A 5 2.49 -8.89 -13.36
CA ASN A 5 1.76 -8.93 -12.10
C ASN A 5 2.54 -9.73 -11.05
N ALA A 6 3.17 -10.82 -11.47
CA ALA A 6 4.00 -11.65 -10.60
C ALA A 6 5.25 -10.87 -10.13
N LEU A 7 5.95 -10.20 -11.05
CA LEU A 7 7.13 -9.41 -10.71
C LEU A 7 6.80 -8.23 -9.81
N LEU A 8 5.75 -7.46 -10.14
CA LEU A 8 5.32 -6.30 -9.34
C LEU A 8 4.97 -6.72 -7.91
N PHE A 9 4.30 -7.86 -7.76
CA PHE A 9 3.94 -8.39 -6.46
C PHE A 9 5.16 -8.88 -5.67
N ASN A 10 6.08 -9.61 -6.32
CA ASN A 10 7.33 -10.05 -5.70
C ASN A 10 8.23 -8.88 -5.26
N GLN A 11 8.10 -7.72 -5.92
CA GLN A 11 8.81 -6.48 -5.59
C GLN A 11 8.05 -5.60 -4.57
N GLY A 12 7.01 -6.13 -3.92
CA GLY A 12 6.26 -5.42 -2.88
C GLY A 12 5.34 -4.31 -3.41
N GLY A 13 4.98 -4.34 -4.70
CA GLY A 13 4.14 -3.33 -5.32
C GLY A 13 4.84 -1.99 -5.55
N LYS A 14 6.17 -1.95 -5.50
CA LYS A 14 6.98 -0.75 -5.64
C LYS A 14 7.83 -0.79 -6.90
N CYS A 15 8.16 0.38 -7.43
CA CYS A 15 9.14 0.53 -8.49
C CYS A 15 10.53 0.11 -7.99
N PHE A 16 11.21 -0.74 -8.76
CA PHE A 16 12.56 -1.18 -8.44
C PHE A 16 13.58 -0.04 -8.26
N TYR A 17 13.41 1.07 -8.99
CA TYR A 17 14.39 2.15 -9.03
C TYR A 17 14.11 3.29 -8.06
N CYS A 18 12.88 3.81 -8.05
CA CYS A 18 12.52 4.96 -7.22
C CYS A 18 11.77 4.59 -5.93
N ASN A 19 11.47 3.29 -5.74
CA ASN A 19 10.72 2.77 -4.59
C ASN A 19 9.28 3.32 -4.45
N ALA A 20 8.78 4.03 -5.46
CA ALA A 20 7.41 4.53 -5.47
C ALA A 20 6.41 3.39 -5.57
N VAL A 21 5.31 3.47 -4.82
CA VAL A 21 4.18 2.53 -4.96
C VAL A 21 3.61 2.64 -6.38
N LEU A 22 3.37 1.49 -7.02
CA LEU A 22 2.88 1.39 -8.40
C LEU A 22 1.50 0.75 -8.47
N ASP A 23 0.63 1.35 -9.28
CA ASP A 23 -0.52 0.66 -9.86
C ASP A 23 -0.05 -0.19 -11.06
N ILE A 24 -0.80 -1.26 -11.36
CA ILE A 24 -0.52 -2.15 -12.50
C ILE A 24 -0.55 -1.40 -13.84
N SER A 25 -1.39 -0.35 -13.95
CA SER A 25 -1.51 0.48 -15.16
C SER A 25 -0.27 1.36 -15.42
N GLU A 26 0.50 1.69 -14.39
CA GLU A 26 1.71 2.51 -14.47
C GLU A 26 3.00 1.68 -14.46
N ALA A 27 2.88 0.38 -14.18
CA ALA A 27 3.98 -0.56 -14.17
C ALA A 27 4.44 -0.90 -15.59
N SER A 28 5.76 -0.99 -15.76
CA SER A 28 6.43 -1.51 -16.95
C SER A 28 7.55 -2.46 -16.54
N ILE A 29 7.85 -3.44 -17.39
CA ILE A 29 9.01 -4.31 -17.21
C ILE A 29 10.21 -3.63 -17.87
N ASP A 30 11.29 -3.45 -17.11
CA ASP A 30 12.58 -2.99 -17.62
C ASP A 30 13.61 -4.12 -17.57
N HIS A 31 14.51 -4.11 -18.54
CA HIS A 31 15.69 -4.95 -18.55
C HIS A 31 16.84 -4.21 -17.87
N VAL A 32 17.31 -4.71 -16.72
CA VAL A 32 18.40 -4.09 -15.95
C VAL A 32 19.62 -3.86 -16.85
N ILE A 33 20.00 -4.88 -17.62
CA ILE A 33 20.86 -4.77 -18.80
C ILE A 33 19.93 -4.65 -20.03
N PRO A 34 19.95 -3.53 -20.78
CA PRO A 34 19.09 -3.37 -21.96
C PRO A 34 19.36 -4.40 -23.06
N ARG A 35 18.34 -4.77 -23.83
CA ARG A 35 18.47 -5.70 -24.97
C ARG A 35 19.51 -5.25 -25.99
N ALA A 36 19.58 -3.94 -26.28
CA ALA A 36 20.58 -3.34 -27.17
C ALA A 36 22.03 -3.53 -26.69
N LYS A 37 22.24 -3.87 -25.40
CA LYS A 37 23.53 -4.12 -24.77
C LYS A 37 23.70 -5.57 -24.32
N GLY A 38 22.94 -6.49 -24.93
CA GLY A 38 23.05 -7.93 -24.69
C GLY A 38 22.21 -8.46 -23.53
N GLY A 39 21.24 -7.69 -23.02
CA GLY A 39 20.33 -8.14 -21.98
C GLY A 39 19.38 -9.25 -22.42
N THR A 40 19.23 -10.28 -21.58
CA THR A 40 18.32 -11.40 -21.81
C THR A 40 16.94 -11.17 -21.20
N ASP A 41 15.94 -11.96 -21.60
CA ASP A 41 14.57 -11.94 -21.04
C ASP A 41 14.43 -12.81 -19.76
N ASP A 42 15.56 -13.20 -19.17
CA ASP A 42 15.63 -14.00 -17.94
C ASP A 42 15.10 -13.21 -16.76
N VAL A 43 14.47 -13.92 -15.82
CA VAL A 43 13.88 -13.32 -14.61
C VAL A 43 14.89 -12.52 -13.77
N TYR A 44 16.18 -12.86 -13.85
CA TYR A 44 17.26 -12.16 -13.15
C TYR A 44 17.61 -10.80 -13.77
N ASN A 45 17.28 -10.59 -15.04
CA ASN A 45 17.53 -9.33 -15.75
C ASN A 45 16.28 -8.45 -15.83
N LEU A 46 15.12 -8.93 -15.37
CA LEU A 46 13.85 -8.22 -15.48
C LEU A 46 13.39 -7.66 -14.13
N VAL A 47 12.99 -6.40 -14.14
CA VAL A 47 12.41 -5.72 -12.99
C VAL A 47 11.16 -4.96 -13.37
N VAL A 48 10.24 -4.75 -12.44
CA VAL A 48 9.12 -3.82 -12.63
C VAL A 48 9.51 -2.43 -12.12
N CYS A 49 9.24 -1.43 -12.95
CA CYS A 49 9.42 -0.02 -12.62
C CYS A 49 8.28 0.82 -13.20
N CYS A 50 8.16 2.09 -12.79
CA CYS A 50 7.23 2.99 -13.44
C CYS A 50 7.65 3.24 -14.89
N LYS A 51 6.66 3.50 -15.75
CA LYS A 51 6.89 3.91 -17.15
C LYS A 51 7.89 5.06 -17.29
N TYR A 52 7.87 6.00 -16.35
CA TYR A 52 8.82 7.11 -16.34
C TYR A 52 10.26 6.63 -16.15
N ALA A 53 10.55 5.84 -15.10
CA ALA A 53 11.92 5.39 -14.85
C ALA A 53 12.43 4.51 -15.99
N ASN A 54 11.56 3.67 -16.56
CA ASN A 54 11.87 2.88 -17.74
C ASN A 54 12.27 3.76 -18.94
N HIS A 55 11.50 4.82 -19.20
CA HIS A 55 11.80 5.77 -20.26
C HIS A 55 13.07 6.60 -19.99
N ALA A 56 13.25 7.09 -18.76
CA ALA A 56 14.38 7.90 -18.36
C ALA A 56 15.71 7.13 -18.42
N PHE A 57 15.70 5.85 -18.02
CA PHE A 57 16.89 5.02 -18.14
C PHE A 57 17.10 4.48 -19.55
N ALA A 58 16.05 4.20 -20.32
CA ALA A 58 16.17 3.73 -21.70
C ALA A 58 17.26 2.65 -21.88
N ASP A 59 18.33 2.95 -22.63
CA ASP A 59 19.44 2.03 -22.90
C ASP A 59 20.59 2.17 -21.89
N TYR A 60 20.42 2.86 -20.76
CA TYR A 60 21.48 3.03 -19.76
C TYR A 60 21.99 1.68 -19.28
N SER A 61 23.31 1.54 -19.20
CA SER A 61 23.92 0.36 -18.60
C SER A 61 23.66 0.34 -17.09
N PRO A 62 23.74 -0.83 -16.43
CA PRO A 62 23.55 -0.93 -14.98
C PRO A 62 24.43 0.06 -14.19
N LYS A 63 25.66 0.31 -14.66
CA LYS A 63 26.57 1.30 -14.05
C LYS A 63 26.01 2.72 -14.12
N HIS A 64 25.48 3.14 -15.26
CA HIS A 64 24.88 4.48 -15.42
C HIS A 64 23.58 4.61 -14.62
N LYS A 65 22.71 3.59 -14.67
CA LYS A 65 21.51 3.51 -13.82
C LYS A 65 21.87 3.70 -12.35
N MET A 66 22.87 2.97 -11.86
CA MET A 66 23.36 3.05 -10.47
C MET A 66 23.94 4.42 -10.12
N THR A 67 24.70 5.06 -11.03
CA THR A 67 25.23 6.43 -10.80
C THR A 67 24.10 7.43 -10.59
N VAL A 68 23.08 7.40 -11.47
CA VAL A 68 21.91 8.28 -11.36
C VAL A 68 21.18 8.00 -10.06
N ILE A 69 20.86 6.74 -9.74
CA ILE A 69 20.17 6.38 -8.49
C ILE A 69 20.94 6.87 -7.26
N LYS A 70 22.27 6.68 -7.22
CA LYS A 70 23.12 7.16 -6.11
C LYS A 70 23.06 8.66 -5.92
N GLN A 71 23.07 9.43 -7.01
CA GLN A 71 22.94 10.90 -6.94
C GLN A 71 21.57 11.32 -6.40
N LEU A 72 20.54 10.51 -6.64
CA LEU A 72 19.16 10.79 -6.23
C LEU A 72 18.87 10.36 -4.78
N CYS A 73 19.51 9.30 -4.28
CA CYS A 73 19.31 8.78 -2.92
C CYS A 73 19.90 9.67 -1.80
N CYS A 74 20.65 10.74 -2.11
CA CYS A 74 21.23 11.64 -1.11
C CYS A 74 20.35 12.86 -0.75
N PHE A 75 19.19 13.05 -1.40
CA PHE A 75 18.22 14.08 -1.02
C PHE A 75 16.97 13.44 -0.42
N SER A 76 16.92 13.36 0.91
CA SER A 76 15.80 12.81 1.69
C SER A 76 14.43 13.48 1.42
N SER A 77 14.41 14.59 0.68
CA SER A 77 13.20 15.33 0.26
C SER A 77 13.10 15.54 -1.27
N GLY A 78 13.97 14.90 -2.07
CA GLY A 78 14.05 15.10 -3.52
C GLY A 78 13.26 14.10 -4.38
N CYS A 79 12.74 13.01 -3.81
CA CYS A 79 12.23 11.90 -4.63
C CYS A 79 10.91 12.23 -5.38
N GLN A 80 10.12 13.21 -4.92
CA GLN A 80 8.91 13.68 -5.62
C GLN A 80 9.18 14.73 -6.70
N LYS A 81 10.30 15.47 -6.63
CA LYS A 81 10.59 16.59 -7.53
C LYS A 81 11.29 16.19 -8.82
N ILE A 82 11.92 15.01 -8.84
CA ILE A 82 12.75 14.56 -9.96
C ILE A 82 11.97 13.63 -10.90
N PHE A 83 10.87 13.06 -10.40
CA PHE A 83 9.94 12.20 -11.11
C PHE A 83 8.52 12.71 -10.85
N PRO A 84 8.14 13.89 -11.38
CA PRO A 84 6.78 14.39 -11.22
C PRO A 84 5.83 13.37 -11.82
N ARG A 85 5.06 12.69 -10.96
CA ARG A 85 3.82 12.07 -11.43
C ARG A 85 2.89 13.22 -11.78
N GLU A 86 2.24 13.17 -12.93
CA GLU A 86 1.03 13.96 -13.13
C GLU A 86 0.04 13.50 -12.06
N GLU A 87 0.01 14.20 -10.92
CA GLU A 87 -1.03 14.04 -9.94
C GLU A 87 -2.28 14.69 -10.54
N GLU A 88 -3.30 13.88 -10.86
CA GLU A 88 -4.65 14.41 -11.00
C GLU A 88 -5.09 14.88 -9.61
N ILE A 89 -4.85 16.17 -9.35
CA ILE A 89 -5.27 16.85 -8.13
C ILE A 89 -6.80 16.90 -8.13
N ILE A 90 -7.45 15.95 -7.46
CA ILE A 90 -8.81 16.16 -6.96
C ILE A 90 -8.68 17.19 -5.82
N LYS A 91 -8.83 18.47 -6.14
CA LYS A 91 -8.89 19.55 -5.14
C LYS A 91 -10.20 19.38 -4.35
N PRO A 92 -10.19 19.19 -3.03
CA PRO A 92 -11.38 19.42 -2.23
C PRO A 92 -11.71 20.94 -2.25
N PRO A 93 -12.99 21.33 -2.20
CA PRO A 93 -13.37 22.74 -2.24
C PRO A 93 -12.78 23.48 -1.04
N THR A 94 -12.18 24.62 -1.33
CA THR A 94 -11.65 25.57 -0.36
C THR A 94 -12.82 26.31 0.27
N GLU A 95 -13.12 26.04 1.54
CA GLU A 95 -13.93 26.93 2.36
C GLU A 95 -13.02 27.88 3.13
N ASN A 96 -13.13 29.14 2.73
CA ASN A 96 -12.42 30.28 3.28
C ASN A 96 -12.96 30.68 4.66
N ALA A 97 -12.04 30.91 5.60
CA ALA A 97 -12.03 32.08 6.47
C ALA A 97 -13.28 32.38 7.33
N GLN A 98 -13.74 31.46 8.20
CA GLN A 98 -14.60 31.80 9.35
C GLN A 98 -14.34 30.95 10.62
N VAL A 99 -13.16 30.33 10.76
CA VAL A 99 -12.89 29.33 11.82
C VAL A 99 -12.42 29.94 13.16
N ALA A 100 -12.30 31.26 13.29
CA ALA A 100 -11.73 31.87 14.51
C ALA A 100 -12.76 32.33 15.57
N GLU A 101 -14.06 32.44 15.24
CA GLU A 101 -15.06 33.01 16.18
C GLU A 101 -15.98 31.94 16.83
N LEU A 102 -16.00 30.71 16.31
CA LEU A 102 -16.93 29.65 16.74
C LEU A 102 -16.38 28.75 17.87
N GLU A 103 -15.10 28.85 18.21
CA GLU A 103 -14.44 28.01 19.24
C GLU A 103 -14.87 28.37 20.68
N LYS A 104 -15.45 29.55 20.92
CA LYS A 104 -15.87 29.98 22.26
C LYS A 104 -17.26 29.50 22.70
N GLN A 105 -18.07 28.93 21.81
CA GLN A 105 -19.41 28.43 22.16
C GLN A 105 -19.45 26.91 22.42
N VAL A 106 -18.31 26.22 22.22
CA VAL A 106 -18.15 24.75 22.34
C VAL A 106 -18.17 24.25 23.80
N GLN A 107 -17.99 25.11 24.80
CA GLN A 107 -17.85 24.66 26.19
C GLN A 107 -19.18 24.43 26.94
N SER A 108 -20.30 24.95 26.44
CA SER A 108 -21.58 24.96 27.18
C SER A 108 -22.57 23.84 26.80
N THR A 109 -22.32 23.10 25.72
CA THR A 109 -23.27 22.09 25.18
C THR A 109 -22.78 20.66 25.41
N LYS A 110 -21.97 20.46 26.46
CA LYS A 110 -21.52 19.16 26.97
C LYS A 110 -22.61 18.39 27.75
N THR A 111 -23.81 18.96 27.88
CA THR A 111 -24.85 18.47 28.80
C THR A 111 -26.10 17.93 28.08
N GLN A 112 -26.14 17.95 26.75
CA GLN A 112 -27.24 17.31 25.99
C GLN A 112 -26.73 16.11 25.19
N LEU A 113 -26.07 15.21 25.91
CA LEU A 113 -25.85 13.80 25.57
C LEU A 113 -27.18 13.00 25.47
N ALA A 114 -28.30 13.65 25.21
CA ALA A 114 -29.65 13.08 25.33
C ALA A 114 -30.46 13.14 24.03
N GLU A 115 -30.01 13.88 23.01
CA GLU A 115 -30.47 13.66 21.62
C GLU A 115 -29.53 12.66 20.93
N LEU A 116 -29.39 11.53 21.60
CA LEU A 116 -29.06 10.26 20.98
C LEU A 116 -30.06 9.96 19.84
N GLU A 117 -29.71 9.02 18.98
CA GLU A 117 -30.65 8.28 18.11
C GLU A 117 -31.05 8.86 16.73
N THR A 118 -30.90 10.16 16.39
CA THR A 118 -31.40 10.64 15.07
C THR A 118 -30.38 11.20 14.05
N LYS A 119 -29.07 11.20 14.32
CA LYS A 119 -28.05 11.56 13.31
C LYS A 119 -26.99 10.48 13.05
N MET A 120 -27.38 9.21 13.15
CA MET A 120 -26.69 8.03 12.59
C MET A 120 -26.57 8.04 11.04
N GLN A 121 -26.72 9.18 10.38
CA GLN A 121 -26.78 9.32 8.92
C GLN A 121 -26.15 10.67 8.46
N SER A 122 -24.89 10.98 8.82
CA SER A 122 -24.12 12.06 8.16
C SER A 122 -22.66 12.13 8.64
N SER A 123 -21.78 11.24 8.16
CA SER A 123 -20.34 11.48 7.87
C SER A 123 -19.66 10.17 7.50
N LYS A 124 -20.03 9.69 6.32
CA LYS A 124 -19.55 8.49 5.66
C LYS A 124 -18.33 8.89 4.81
N THR A 125 -17.15 9.02 5.42
CA THR A 125 -15.89 9.22 4.68
C THR A 125 -14.69 8.85 5.57
N GLN A 126 -13.95 7.81 5.14
CA GLN A 126 -12.83 7.13 5.81
C GLN A 126 -13.20 6.35 7.08
N SER A 127 -13.61 5.09 6.88
CA SER A 127 -13.48 4.07 7.93
C SER A 127 -12.02 4.01 8.38
N ASP A 128 -11.79 4.20 9.67
CA ASP A 128 -10.46 4.23 10.27
C ASP A 128 -9.74 2.90 9.98
N ILE A 129 -8.74 2.94 9.10
CA ILE A 129 -7.93 1.79 8.69
C ILE A 129 -7.28 1.10 9.89
N SER A 130 -7.09 1.83 11.00
CA SER A 130 -6.60 1.30 12.27
C SER A 130 -7.50 0.20 12.83
N LEU A 131 -8.82 0.28 12.63
CA LEU A 131 -9.77 -0.76 13.03
C LEU A 131 -9.56 -2.04 12.22
N ALA A 132 -9.32 -1.92 10.91
CA ALA A 132 -9.02 -3.05 10.03
C ALA A 132 -7.70 -3.73 10.42
N TYR A 133 -6.66 -2.96 10.79
CA TYR A 133 -5.40 -3.52 11.27
C TYR A 133 -5.54 -4.23 12.62
N ARG A 134 -6.33 -3.70 13.56
CA ARG A 134 -6.61 -4.41 14.82
C ARG A 134 -7.31 -5.74 14.57
N LEU A 135 -8.30 -5.75 13.66
CA LEU A 135 -9.01 -6.96 13.27
C LEU A 135 -8.07 -7.99 12.62
N LEU A 136 -7.16 -7.53 11.76
CA LEU A 136 -6.13 -8.37 11.13
C LEU A 136 -5.25 -9.02 12.20
N CYS A 137 -4.76 -8.24 13.17
CA CYS A 137 -3.92 -8.79 14.24
C CYS A 137 -4.66 -9.82 15.09
N GLN A 138 -5.93 -9.55 15.43
CA GLN A 138 -6.75 -10.47 16.19
C GLN A 138 -7.01 -11.78 15.42
N ALA A 139 -7.23 -11.70 14.11
CA ALA A 139 -7.42 -12.88 13.26
C ALA A 139 -6.16 -13.74 13.19
N VAL A 140 -4.99 -13.13 12.98
CA VAL A 140 -3.70 -13.83 12.94
C VAL A 140 -3.39 -14.48 14.28
N LYS A 141 -3.54 -13.75 15.39
CA LYS A 141 -3.30 -14.28 16.73
C LYS A 141 -4.20 -15.47 17.04
N SER A 142 -5.48 -15.40 16.68
CA SER A 142 -6.40 -16.53 16.88
C SER A 142 -6.04 -17.76 16.02
N LEU A 143 -5.35 -17.59 14.89
CA LEU A 143 -4.88 -18.71 14.06
C LEU A 143 -3.60 -19.32 14.64
N GLU A 144 -2.70 -18.48 15.14
CA GLU A 144 -1.49 -18.92 15.86
C GLU A 144 -1.86 -19.69 17.14
N ASP A 145 -2.82 -19.21 17.91
CA ASP A 145 -3.32 -19.89 19.13
C ASP A 145 -3.98 -21.25 18.82
N SER A 146 -4.60 -21.40 17.63
CA SER A 146 -5.17 -22.68 17.18
C SER A 146 -4.15 -23.61 16.50
N GLY A 147 -2.89 -23.19 16.36
CA GLY A 147 -1.86 -23.93 15.64
C GLY A 147 -2.09 -24.03 14.13
N GLU A 148 -2.96 -23.18 13.58
CA GLU A 148 -3.25 -23.12 12.14
C GLU A 148 -2.30 -22.13 11.45
N GLU A 149 -1.83 -22.47 10.26
CA GLU A 149 -1.03 -21.54 9.47
C GLU A 149 -1.88 -20.34 9.00
N ALA A 150 -1.43 -19.15 9.37
CA ALA A 150 -2.04 -17.87 8.97
C ALA A 150 -1.74 -17.54 7.50
N THR A 151 -2.21 -18.38 6.59
CA THR A 151 -2.20 -18.12 5.15
C THR A 151 -3.17 -16.99 4.78
N ASN A 152 -2.94 -16.35 3.64
CA ASN A 152 -3.80 -15.31 3.10
C ASN A 152 -5.32 -15.64 3.15
N SER A 153 -5.69 -16.84 2.69
CA SER A 153 -7.08 -17.31 2.65
C SER A 153 -7.64 -17.59 4.06
N THR A 154 -6.84 -18.16 4.96
CA THR A 154 -7.27 -18.46 6.34
C THR A 154 -7.43 -17.19 7.15
N VAL A 155 -6.51 -16.23 7.00
CA VAL A 155 -6.59 -14.92 7.63
C VAL A 155 -7.84 -14.17 7.16
N LYS A 156 -8.10 -14.10 5.85
CA LYS A 156 -9.31 -13.45 5.32
C LYS A 156 -10.59 -14.11 5.86
N LYS A 157 -10.66 -15.44 5.83
CA LYS A 157 -11.80 -16.19 6.37
C LYS A 157 -12.01 -15.91 7.86
N LYS A 158 -10.93 -15.84 8.64
CA LYS A 158 -10.98 -15.55 10.07
C LYS A 158 -11.38 -14.10 10.36
N MET A 159 -10.88 -13.14 9.59
CA MET A 159 -11.29 -11.73 9.69
C MET A 159 -12.79 -11.55 9.42
N LEU A 160 -13.32 -12.20 8.38
CA LEU A 160 -14.76 -12.20 8.09
C LEU A 160 -15.60 -12.92 9.16
N ALA A 161 -15.05 -13.96 9.79
CA ALA A 161 -15.72 -14.64 10.90
C ALA A 161 -15.80 -13.75 12.16
N LEU A 162 -14.77 -12.95 12.43
CA LEU A 162 -14.73 -12.00 13.55
C LEU A 162 -15.57 -10.75 13.27
N ASN A 163 -15.58 -10.29 12.02
CA ASN A 163 -16.38 -9.15 11.58
C ASN A 163 -16.94 -9.39 10.17
N PRO A 164 -18.21 -9.82 10.05
CA PRO A 164 -18.86 -10.03 8.76
C PRO A 164 -19.01 -8.77 7.91
N LEU A 165 -18.92 -7.59 8.52
CA LEU A 165 -19.00 -6.30 7.83
C LEU A 165 -17.65 -5.86 7.26
N PHE A 166 -16.57 -6.62 7.50
CA PHE A 166 -15.27 -6.28 6.94
C PHE A 166 -15.27 -6.44 5.42
N ASN A 167 -15.02 -5.35 4.72
CA ASN A 167 -14.77 -5.35 3.29
C ASN A 167 -13.56 -4.49 2.98
N GLU A 168 -12.59 -5.05 2.23
CA GLU A 168 -11.35 -4.36 1.90
C GLU A 168 -11.58 -3.11 1.05
N THR A 169 -12.64 -3.09 0.24
CA THR A 169 -12.98 -1.94 -0.60
C THR A 169 -13.36 -0.71 0.21
N ASP A 170 -13.91 -0.90 1.41
CA ASP A 170 -14.34 0.18 2.29
C ASP A 170 -13.13 0.97 2.82
N TYR A 171 -11.96 0.34 2.85
CA TYR A 171 -10.68 0.94 3.25
C TYR A 171 -9.83 1.34 2.03
N GLY A 172 -10.38 1.32 0.81
CA GLY A 172 -9.69 1.72 -0.41
C GLY A 172 -8.87 0.62 -1.09
N PHE A 173 -9.00 -0.64 -0.68
CA PHE A 173 -8.26 -1.75 -1.27
C PHE A 173 -9.14 -2.59 -2.21
N LYS A 174 -8.75 -2.67 -3.49
CA LYS A 174 -9.44 -3.53 -4.48
C LYS A 174 -9.23 -5.03 -4.24
N GLN A 175 -8.21 -5.41 -3.45
CA GLN A 175 -7.84 -6.80 -3.19
C GLN A 175 -7.27 -6.94 -1.77
N PHE A 176 -7.55 -8.06 -1.10
CA PHE A 176 -6.99 -8.37 0.23
C PHE A 176 -5.46 -8.42 0.25
N ASN A 177 -4.83 -8.85 -0.84
CA ASN A 177 -3.37 -8.80 -0.96
C ASN A 177 -2.82 -7.37 -0.84
N LYS A 178 -3.54 -6.37 -1.37
CA LYS A 178 -3.12 -4.97 -1.26
C LYS A 178 -3.26 -4.46 0.17
N PHE A 179 -4.30 -4.89 0.87
CA PHE A 179 -4.48 -4.60 2.29
C PHE A 179 -3.33 -5.17 3.13
N LEU A 180 -2.95 -6.44 2.92
CA LEU A 180 -1.81 -7.05 3.62
C LEU A 180 -0.47 -6.41 3.29
N LEU A 181 -0.25 -6.02 2.03
CA LEU A 181 0.96 -5.29 1.62
C LEU A 181 1.05 -3.93 2.32
N GLN A 182 -0.07 -3.23 2.49
CA GLN A 182 -0.08 -1.98 3.26
C GLN A 182 0.20 -2.26 4.74
N ALA A 183 -0.40 -3.29 5.34
CA ALA A 183 -0.12 -3.67 6.72
C ALA A 183 1.35 -4.06 6.94
N LEU A 184 2.01 -4.65 5.94
CA LEU A 184 3.46 -4.89 5.95
C LEU A 184 4.26 -3.58 5.88
N HIS A 185 3.81 -2.62 5.06
CA HIS A 185 4.43 -1.30 4.92
C HIS A 185 4.38 -0.50 6.23
N GLU A 186 3.26 -0.57 6.94
CA GLU A 186 3.06 0.05 8.25
C GLU A 186 3.68 -0.76 9.40
N GLU A 187 4.48 -1.80 9.10
CA GLU A 187 5.16 -2.68 10.06
C GLU A 187 4.22 -3.34 11.09
N ILE A 188 2.95 -3.57 10.70
CA ILE A 188 1.95 -4.24 11.54
C ILE A 188 2.11 -5.76 11.46
N VAL A 189 2.42 -6.28 10.27
CA VAL A 189 2.57 -7.70 9.97
C VAL A 189 3.82 -7.98 9.15
N THR A 190 4.30 -9.22 9.21
CA THR A 190 5.34 -9.77 8.33
C THR A 190 4.73 -10.81 7.40
N LEU A 191 5.23 -10.87 6.17
CA LEU A 191 4.81 -11.85 5.16
C LEU A 191 5.99 -12.78 4.85
N ARG A 192 5.80 -14.09 5.04
CA ARG A 192 6.76 -15.13 4.67
C ARG A 192 6.21 -16.01 3.56
N HIS A 193 7.08 -16.42 2.63
CA HIS A 193 6.67 -17.27 1.52
C HIS A 193 6.50 -18.74 1.96
N HIS A 194 5.38 -19.36 1.62
CA HIS A 194 5.14 -20.78 1.86
C HIS A 194 5.94 -21.62 0.87
N LYS A 195 6.77 -22.55 1.37
CA LYS A 195 7.77 -23.29 0.55
C LYS A 195 7.17 -24.14 -0.57
N THR A 196 5.88 -24.48 -0.51
CA THR A 196 5.26 -25.43 -1.44
C THR A 196 4.12 -24.88 -2.31
N ASN A 197 3.51 -23.74 -1.97
CA ASN A 197 2.21 -23.34 -2.57
C ASN A 197 2.10 -21.90 -3.08
N GLY A 198 3.18 -21.11 -3.10
CA GLY A 198 3.12 -19.71 -3.59
C GLY A 198 2.23 -18.78 -2.75
N ASN A 199 1.77 -19.25 -1.59
CA ASN A 199 0.97 -18.50 -0.63
C ASN A 199 1.85 -17.79 0.40
N TYR A 200 1.31 -16.75 1.02
CA TYR A 200 2.00 -15.97 2.06
C TYR A 200 1.46 -16.38 3.43
N ILE A 201 2.37 -16.64 4.34
CA ILE A 201 2.11 -16.78 5.77
C ILE A 201 2.24 -15.38 6.37
N VAL A 202 1.17 -14.92 7.02
CA VAL A 202 1.08 -13.64 7.70
C VAL A 202 1.39 -13.87 9.18
N SER A 203 2.31 -13.10 9.76
CA SER A 203 2.58 -13.11 11.20
C SER A 203 2.54 -11.68 11.74
N CYS A 204 1.98 -11.46 12.92
CA CYS A 204 1.94 -10.10 13.50
C CYS A 204 3.29 -9.71 14.08
N VAL A 205 3.68 -8.44 13.89
CA VAL A 205 4.94 -7.88 14.43
C VAL A 205 4.74 -7.33 15.84
N LYS A 206 3.51 -6.91 16.19
CA LYS A 206 3.15 -6.43 17.53
C LYS A 206 2.51 -7.56 18.36
N GLY A 207 2.96 -7.87 19.57
CA GLY A 207 3.91 -7.16 20.45
C GLY A 207 4.86 -8.09 21.19
#